data_AF-A0A2S5A1Z5-F1
#
_entry.id   AF-A0A2S5A1Z5-F1
#
_cell.length_a   1.000
_cell.length_b   1.000
_cell.length_c   1.000
_cell.angle_alpha   90.00
_cell.angle_beta   90.00
_cell.angle_gamma   90.00
#
_symmetry.space_group_name_H-M   'P 1'
#
loop_
_entity.id
_entity.type
_entity.pdbx_description
1 polymer ?
#
loop_
_entity_poly.entity_id
_entity_poly.type
_entity_poly.pdbx_seq_one_letter_code
_entity_poly.pdbx_strand_id
1 'polypeptide(L)'
;MRLLAITCTLFLLTITTSFVSAQSKEQEKIEDFKLVEENGKLKIKALEESDEQQVNEKVNGEYIFGINGMDVALEFRRGEANLSQQFSGSTFVYFSPKHQPVSSVKLYYLQEISDYYGPFKIPISLLLIIPLIFIIIGYFVRKLIFLFIGILVAFFLFNKGLDIGNYFAVLWSWLT
;
A
#
# COMPACT_ATOMS: atom_id res chain seq x y z
N MET A 1 -0.29 3.19 71.97
CA MET A 1 0.26 2.30 70.92
C MET A 1 -0.80 1.52 70.15
N ARG A 2 -1.84 0.95 70.79
CA ARG A 2 -2.90 0.18 70.09
C ARG A 2 -3.74 1.00 69.08
N LEU A 3 -4.05 2.27 69.38
CA LEU A 3 -4.84 3.12 68.48
C LEU A 3 -4.11 3.45 67.16
N LEU A 4 -2.79 3.67 67.24
CA LEU A 4 -1.94 4.02 66.10
C LEU A 4 -1.75 2.83 65.13
N ALA A 5 -1.72 1.61 65.69
CA ALA A 5 -1.67 0.38 64.90
C ALA A 5 -2.97 0.13 64.11
N ILE A 6 -4.13 0.45 64.71
CA ILE A 6 -5.45 0.26 64.09
C ILE A 6 -5.68 1.26 62.96
N THR A 7 -5.30 2.53 63.14
CA THR A 7 -5.38 3.53 62.06
C THR A 7 -4.44 3.21 60.89
N CYS A 8 -3.26 2.62 61.17
CA CYS A 8 -2.32 2.22 60.12
C CYS A 8 -2.82 1.00 59.32
N THR A 9 -3.49 0.04 59.99
CA THR A 9 -4.12 -1.11 59.30
C THR A 9 -5.33 -0.70 58.48
N LEU A 10 -6.15 0.25 58.95
CA LEU A 10 -7.28 0.77 58.18
C LEU A 10 -6.82 1.52 56.92
N PHE A 11 -5.74 2.32 57.04
CA PHE A 11 -5.15 3.05 55.93
C PHE A 11 -4.49 2.13 54.89
N LEU A 12 -3.85 1.04 55.32
CA LEU A 12 -3.32 0.01 54.40
C LEU A 12 -4.43 -0.74 53.65
N LEU A 13 -5.59 -0.97 54.29
CA LEU A 13 -6.72 -1.66 53.66
C LEU A 13 -7.42 -0.79 52.59
N THR A 14 -7.37 0.54 52.71
CA THR A 14 -7.94 1.46 51.72
C THR A 14 -7.09 1.64 50.47
N ILE A 15 -5.80 1.29 50.52
CA ILE A 15 -4.88 1.39 49.37
C ILE A 15 -5.02 0.18 48.43
N THR A 16 -5.41 -0.99 48.95
CA THR A 16 -5.51 -2.23 48.15
C THR A 16 -6.76 -2.31 47.28
N THR A 17 -7.80 -1.51 47.55
CA THR A 17 -9.05 -1.53 46.77
C THR A 17 -9.03 -0.65 45.52
N SER A 18 -7.98 0.15 45.30
CA SER A 18 -7.87 1.03 44.12
C SER A 18 -7.22 0.38 42.90
N PHE A 19 -6.79 -0.89 43.00
CA PHE A 19 -6.32 -1.68 41.86
C PHE A 19 -7.43 -2.59 41.34
N VAL A 20 -8.59 -2.02 41.00
CA VAL A 20 -9.42 -2.64 39.98
C VAL A 20 -8.72 -2.35 38.65
N SER A 21 -7.91 -3.29 38.21
CA SER A 21 -7.44 -3.33 36.84
C SER A 21 -8.67 -3.34 35.94
N ALA A 22 -8.94 -2.20 35.30
CA ALA A 22 -9.75 -2.20 34.10
C ALA A 22 -9.07 -3.18 33.14
N GLN A 23 -9.66 -4.36 32.95
CA GLN A 23 -9.31 -5.25 31.86
C GLN A 23 -9.64 -4.48 30.57
N SER A 24 -8.67 -3.72 30.06
CA SER A 24 -8.65 -3.39 28.65
C SER A 24 -8.56 -4.73 27.95
N LYS A 25 -9.69 -5.18 27.40
CA LYS A 25 -9.75 -6.36 26.57
C LYS A 25 -8.74 -6.13 25.45
N GLU A 26 -7.61 -6.83 25.50
CA GLU A 26 -6.54 -6.69 24.52
C GLU A 26 -7.17 -6.99 23.17
N GLN A 27 -7.32 -5.96 22.34
CA GLN A 27 -7.93 -6.11 21.02
C GLN A 27 -7.00 -6.95 20.17
N GLU A 28 -7.54 -8.01 19.57
CA GLU A 28 -6.80 -8.87 18.67
C GLU A 28 -6.19 -8.03 17.54
N LYS A 29 -4.88 -8.16 17.34
CA LYS A 29 -4.17 -7.43 16.30
C LYS A 29 -4.56 -7.99 14.91
N ILE A 30 -5.00 -7.13 14.00
CA ILE A 30 -5.33 -7.51 12.62
C ILE A 30 -4.05 -7.62 11.79
N GLU A 31 -3.35 -8.74 11.78
CA GLU A 31 -2.03 -8.76 11.13
C GLU A 31 -2.08 -8.57 9.61
N ASP A 32 -3.08 -9.19 8.99
CA ASP A 32 -3.37 -9.03 7.58
C ASP A 32 -4.87 -8.85 7.31
N PHE A 33 -5.21 -8.25 6.16
CA PHE A 33 -6.62 -8.05 5.78
C PHE A 33 -6.85 -8.04 4.27
N LYS A 34 -8.05 -8.35 3.81
CA LYS A 34 -8.43 -8.21 2.39
C LYS A 34 -9.70 -7.38 2.24
N LEU A 35 -9.73 -6.58 1.18
CA LEU A 35 -10.95 -5.92 0.72
C LEU A 35 -11.67 -6.84 -0.27
N VAL A 36 -12.96 -7.08 -0.04
CA VAL A 36 -13.82 -7.93 -0.86
C VAL A 36 -15.14 -7.20 -1.10
N GLU A 37 -15.72 -7.40 -2.27
CA GLU A 37 -17.08 -6.99 -2.55
C GLU A 37 -18.02 -8.16 -2.29
N GLU A 38 -19.07 -7.93 -1.49
CA GLU A 38 -20.13 -8.90 -1.23
C GLU A 38 -21.49 -8.19 -1.19
N ASN A 39 -22.43 -8.65 -2.01
CA ASN A 39 -23.80 -8.12 -2.09
C ASN A 39 -23.85 -6.61 -2.38
N GLY A 40 -22.99 -6.12 -3.28
CA GLY A 40 -22.88 -4.72 -3.67
C GLY A 40 -22.18 -3.84 -2.63
N LYS A 41 -21.63 -4.42 -1.56
CA LYS A 41 -20.98 -3.67 -0.47
C LYS A 41 -19.53 -4.09 -0.31
N LEU A 42 -18.67 -3.10 -0.11
CA LEU A 42 -17.28 -3.33 0.23
C LEU A 42 -17.16 -3.76 1.69
N LYS A 43 -16.40 -4.84 1.92
CA LYS A 43 -16.09 -5.36 3.24
C LYS A 43 -14.59 -5.55 3.38
N ILE A 44 -14.10 -5.25 4.58
CA ILE A 44 -12.74 -5.58 4.99
C ILE A 44 -12.81 -6.84 5.83
N LYS A 45 -12.04 -7.86 5.45
CA LYS A 45 -11.91 -9.11 6.18
C LYS A 45 -10.51 -9.19 6.80
N ALA A 46 -10.43 -9.34 8.11
CA ALA A 46 -9.19 -9.67 8.80
C ALA A 46 -8.80 -11.11 8.48
N LEU A 47 -7.52 -11.36 8.20
CA LEU A 47 -7.00 -12.66 7.81
C LEU A 47 -6.16 -13.27 8.94
N GLU A 48 -6.02 -14.59 8.92
CA GLU A 48 -5.06 -15.28 9.78
C GLU A 48 -3.64 -15.13 9.22
N GLU A 49 -2.64 -15.00 10.10
CA GLU A 49 -1.23 -14.86 9.71
C GLU A 49 -0.73 -16.09 8.91
N SER A 50 -1.24 -17.27 9.25
CA SER A 50 -0.86 -18.54 8.61
C SER A 50 -1.54 -18.81 7.27
N ASP A 51 -2.64 -18.11 6.95
CA ASP A 51 -3.45 -18.40 5.76
C ASP A 51 -4.19 -17.15 5.25
N GLU A 52 -3.74 -16.63 4.10
CA GLU A 52 -4.32 -15.45 3.44
C GLU A 52 -5.79 -15.65 2.96
N GLN A 53 -6.30 -16.88 2.99
CA GLN A 53 -7.65 -17.22 2.56
C GLN A 53 -8.63 -17.24 3.74
N GLN A 54 -8.15 -17.60 4.94
CA GLN A 54 -8.98 -17.75 6.14
C GLN A 54 -9.17 -16.42 6.88
N VAL A 55 -10.40 -16.19 7.33
CA VAL A 55 -10.78 -14.99 8.07
C VAL A 55 -10.50 -15.22 9.55
N ASN A 56 -9.80 -14.30 10.20
CA ASN A 56 -9.58 -14.36 11.64
C ASN A 56 -10.87 -13.92 12.37
N GLU A 57 -11.71 -14.88 12.75
CA GLU A 57 -12.98 -14.62 13.44
C GLU A 57 -12.83 -14.06 14.86
N LYS A 58 -11.61 -14.10 15.44
CA LYS A 58 -11.35 -13.56 16.78
C LYS A 58 -11.36 -12.03 16.79
N VAL A 59 -11.08 -11.41 15.64
CA VAL A 59 -11.11 -9.95 15.47
C VAL A 59 -12.54 -9.45 15.62
N ASN A 60 -12.80 -8.77 16.73
CA ASN A 60 -14.08 -8.16 17.06
C ASN A 60 -13.87 -6.80 17.73
N GLY A 61 -14.79 -5.86 17.49
CA GLY A 61 -14.77 -4.51 18.06
C GLY A 61 -14.42 -3.43 17.03
N GLU A 62 -14.17 -2.22 17.49
CA GLU A 62 -13.89 -1.06 16.64
C GLU A 62 -12.38 -0.94 16.34
N TYR A 63 -12.02 -0.84 15.06
CA TYR A 63 -10.64 -0.65 14.62
C TYR A 63 -10.53 0.59 13.75
N ILE A 64 -9.49 1.39 13.97
CA ILE A 64 -9.24 2.61 13.20
C ILE A 64 -8.37 2.28 11.99
N PHE A 65 -8.90 2.56 10.80
CA PHE A 65 -8.21 2.45 9.52
C PHE A 65 -8.02 3.83 8.90
N GLY A 66 -6.81 4.14 8.49
CA GLY A 66 -6.50 5.23 7.58
C GLY A 66 -6.95 4.86 6.17
N ILE A 67 -7.97 5.52 5.65
CA ILE A 67 -8.49 5.36 4.28
C ILE A 67 -8.21 6.66 3.53
N ASN A 68 -7.31 6.60 2.55
CA ASN A 68 -6.87 7.80 1.82
C ASN A 68 -6.40 8.96 2.72
N GLY A 69 -5.90 8.65 3.91
CA GLY A 69 -5.35 9.62 4.88
C GLY A 69 -6.34 10.10 5.92
N MET A 70 -7.58 9.63 5.86
CA MET A 70 -8.60 9.89 6.88
C MET A 70 -8.71 8.70 7.82
N ASP A 71 -8.73 8.96 9.12
CA ASP A 71 -9.01 7.93 10.12
C ASP A 71 -10.50 7.59 10.12
N VAL A 72 -10.83 6.34 9.84
CA VAL A 72 -12.20 5.81 9.79
C VAL A 72 -12.30 4.66 10.79
N ALA A 73 -13.26 4.77 11.71
CA ALA A 73 -13.60 3.70 12.64
C ALA A 73 -14.44 2.63 11.91
N LEU A 74 -13.98 1.38 11.97
CA LEU A 74 -14.63 0.24 11.36
C LEU A 74 -15.02 -0.77 12.44
N GLU A 75 -16.29 -1.14 12.46
CA GLU A 75 -16.81 -2.15 13.40
C GLU A 75 -16.60 -3.55 12.82
N PHE A 76 -15.65 -4.29 13.38
CA PHE A 76 -15.41 -5.69 13.05
C PHE A 76 -16.30 -6.62 13.86
N ARG A 77 -16.96 -7.54 13.16
CA ARG A 77 -17.74 -8.64 13.73
C ARG A 77 -17.30 -9.93 13.07
N ARG A 78 -16.72 -10.84 13.86
CA ARG A 78 -16.15 -12.12 13.42
C ARG A 78 -15.17 -11.95 12.25
N GLY A 79 -14.27 -10.97 12.37
CA GLY A 79 -13.26 -10.69 11.36
C GLY A 79 -13.76 -9.93 10.13
N GLU A 80 -15.03 -9.55 10.03
CA GLU A 80 -15.55 -8.75 8.92
C GLU A 80 -16.02 -7.36 9.38
N ALA A 81 -15.68 -6.33 8.61
CA ALA A 81 -16.21 -4.98 8.78
C ALA A 81 -16.79 -4.46 7.47
N ASN A 82 -17.97 -3.84 7.53
CA ASN A 82 -18.58 -3.20 6.37
C ASN A 82 -18.00 -1.80 6.18
N LEU A 83 -17.62 -1.46 4.96
CA LEU A 83 -17.14 -0.14 4.61
C LEU A 83 -18.31 0.74 4.18
N SER A 84 -18.62 1.77 4.98
CA SER A 84 -19.74 2.70 4.69
C SER A 84 -19.33 3.91 3.86
N GLN A 85 -18.04 4.07 3.59
CA GLN A 85 -17.52 5.20 2.83
C GLN A 85 -17.90 5.06 1.36
N GLN A 86 -18.52 6.11 0.81
CA GLN A 86 -18.81 6.20 -0.61
C GLN A 86 -17.58 6.74 -1.33
N PHE A 87 -17.20 6.08 -2.43
CA PHE A 87 -16.19 6.55 -3.35
C PHE A 87 -16.87 7.24 -4.53
N SER A 88 -16.15 8.11 -5.23
CA SER A 88 -16.64 8.76 -6.44
C SER A 88 -15.90 8.16 -7.63
N GLY A 89 -16.62 7.37 -8.42
CA GLY A 89 -16.07 6.72 -9.58
C GLY A 89 -14.94 5.73 -9.28
N SER A 90 -14.26 5.30 -10.35
CA SER A 90 -13.10 4.40 -10.20
C SER A 90 -11.91 5.14 -9.61
N THR A 91 -11.36 4.66 -8.49
CA THR A 91 -10.29 5.36 -7.76
C THR A 91 -9.31 4.42 -7.08
N PHE A 92 -8.09 4.91 -6.87
CA PHE A 92 -7.13 4.28 -5.97
C PHE A 92 -7.50 4.58 -4.51
N VAL A 93 -7.42 3.55 -3.68
CA VAL A 93 -7.65 3.64 -2.25
C VAL A 93 -6.56 2.88 -1.51
N TYR A 94 -5.88 3.56 -0.60
CA TYR A 94 -4.96 2.90 0.31
C TYR A 94 -5.59 2.75 1.69
N PHE A 95 -5.34 1.61 2.31
CA PHE A 95 -5.82 1.24 3.63
C PHE A 95 -4.63 1.02 4.56
N SER A 96 -4.63 1.67 5.71
CA SER A 96 -3.56 1.62 6.71
C SER A 96 -4.15 1.45 8.11
N PRO A 97 -4.01 0.29 8.76
CA PRO A 97 -4.45 0.14 10.14
C PRO A 97 -3.58 1.02 11.07
N LYS A 98 -4.20 1.84 11.95
CA LYS A 98 -3.50 2.91 12.69
C LYS A 98 -2.46 2.43 13.71
N HIS A 99 -2.68 1.27 14.31
CA HIS A 99 -1.83 0.72 15.38
C HIS A 99 -0.93 -0.43 14.90
N GLN A 100 -0.61 -0.45 13.61
CA GLN A 100 0.08 -1.56 12.98
C GLN A 100 1.30 -1.13 12.19
N PRO A 101 2.23 -2.08 11.94
CA PRO A 101 3.38 -1.80 11.11
C PRO A 101 2.95 -1.38 9.70
N VAL A 102 3.79 -0.57 9.08
CA VAL A 102 3.62 -0.08 7.70
C VAL A 102 3.52 -1.22 6.69
N SER A 103 4.03 -2.42 7.01
CA SER A 103 3.90 -3.62 6.18
C SER A 103 2.45 -4.07 5.96
N SER A 104 1.54 -3.72 6.86
CA SER A 104 0.12 -4.07 6.76
C SER A 104 -0.65 -3.11 5.83
N VAL A 105 -0.01 -2.05 5.32
CA VAL A 105 -0.65 -1.13 4.37
C VAL A 105 -0.95 -1.85 3.05
N LYS A 106 -2.16 -1.63 2.51
CA LYS A 106 -2.58 -2.21 1.22
C LYS A 106 -3.16 -1.16 0.30
N LEU A 107 -2.82 -1.27 -0.99
CA LEU A 107 -3.35 -0.42 -2.06
C LEU A 107 -4.33 -1.22 -2.90
N TYR A 108 -5.50 -0.63 -3.16
CA TYR A 108 -6.53 -1.18 -4.01
C TYR A 108 -6.90 -0.16 -5.09
N TYR A 109 -7.20 -0.65 -6.28
CA TYR A 109 -7.97 0.09 -7.27
C TYR A 109 -9.41 -0.37 -7.20
N LEU A 110 -10.32 0.54 -6.86
CA LEU A 110 -11.75 0.28 -6.86
C LEU A 110 -12.27 0.62 -8.25
N GLN A 111 -12.68 -0.40 -8.99
CA GLN A 111 -13.36 -0.20 -10.27
C GLN A 111 -14.85 -0.01 -10.03
N GLU A 112 -15.41 1.10 -10.50
CA GLU A 112 -16.85 1.31 -10.50
C GLU A 112 -17.50 0.42 -11.56
N ILE A 113 -18.46 -0.41 -11.13
CA ILE A 113 -19.21 -1.32 -12.00
C ILE A 113 -20.69 -1.12 -11.71
N SER A 114 -21.31 -0.21 -12.46
CA SER A 114 -22.72 0.18 -12.29
C SER A 114 -23.04 0.61 -10.84
N ASP A 115 -23.48 -0.32 -9.99
CA ASP A 115 -23.96 -0.06 -8.63
C ASP A 115 -23.00 -0.52 -7.53
N TYR A 116 -21.85 -1.09 -7.88
CA TYR A 116 -20.87 -1.60 -6.90
C TYR A 116 -19.43 -1.31 -7.31
N TYR A 117 -18.50 -1.62 -6.40
CA TYR A 117 -17.07 -1.44 -6.61
C TYR A 117 -16.35 -2.78 -6.60
N GLY A 118 -15.65 -3.11 -7.69
CA GLY A 118 -14.77 -4.26 -7.77
C GLY A 118 -13.37 -3.92 -7.23
N PRO A 119 -12.93 -4.48 -6.09
CA PRO A 119 -11.62 -4.15 -5.53
C PRO A 119 -10.51 -4.99 -6.18
N PHE A 120 -9.52 -4.32 -6.76
CA PHE A 120 -8.31 -4.95 -7.32
C PHE A 120 -7.10 -4.61 -6.45
N LYS A 121 -6.52 -5.62 -5.80
CA LYS A 121 -5.31 -5.43 -4.97
C LYS A 121 -4.13 -5.08 -5.88
N ILE A 122 -3.47 -3.97 -5.58
CA ILE A 122 -2.26 -3.54 -6.27
C ILE A 122 -1.08 -3.71 -5.30
N PRO A 123 -0.03 -4.45 -5.69
CA PRO A 123 1.16 -4.55 -4.86
C PRO A 123 1.83 -3.18 -4.76
N ILE A 124 2.02 -2.68 -3.53
CA ILE A 124 2.66 -1.37 -3.28
C ILE A 124 4.09 -1.32 -3.84
N SER A 125 4.78 -2.47 -3.92
CA SER A 125 6.09 -2.58 -4.56
C SER A 125 6.09 -2.13 -6.03
N LEU A 126 4.95 -2.22 -6.73
CA LEU A 126 4.82 -1.76 -8.11
C LEU A 126 5.07 -0.26 -8.25
N LEU A 127 4.72 0.52 -7.21
CA LEU A 127 4.95 1.97 -7.15
C LEU A 127 6.44 2.32 -7.21
N LEU A 128 7.32 1.40 -6.76
CA LEU A 128 8.77 1.55 -6.81
C LEU A 128 9.39 0.88 -8.06
N ILE A 129 8.82 -0.23 -8.51
CA ILE A 129 9.33 -0.97 -9.68
C ILE A 129 9.19 -0.15 -10.96
N ILE A 130 8.06 0.53 -11.16
CA ILE A 130 7.82 1.36 -12.36
C ILE A 130 8.91 2.43 -12.55
N PRO A 131 9.19 3.31 -11.58
CA PRO A 131 10.25 4.32 -11.73
C PRO A 131 11.63 3.69 -11.89
N LEU A 132 11.90 2.56 -11.22
CA LEU A 132 13.18 1.85 -11.37
C LEU A 132 13.39 1.34 -12.80
N ILE A 133 12.35 0.81 -13.45
CA ILE A 133 12.40 0.40 -14.86
C ILE A 133 12.74 1.58 -15.76
N PHE A 134 12.13 2.76 -15.54
CA PHE A 134 12.47 3.96 -16.32
C PHE A 134 13.94 4.37 -16.17
N ILE A 135 14.51 4.28 -14.97
CA ILE A 135 15.94 4.56 -14.73
C ILE A 135 16.81 3.57 -15.51
N ILE A 136 16.47 2.28 -15.47
CA ILE A 136 17.21 1.24 -16.21
C ILE A 136 17.14 1.50 -17.72
N ILE A 137 15.95 1.77 -18.26
CA ILE A 137 15.77 2.10 -19.68
C ILE A 137 16.62 3.34 -20.05
N GLY A 138 16.56 4.41 -19.25
CA GLY A 138 17.36 5.61 -19.47
C GLY A 138 18.87 5.33 -19.49
N TYR A 139 19.35 4.43 -18.61
CA TYR A 139 20.74 4.02 -18.59
C TYR A 139 21.16 3.25 -19.86
N PHE A 140 20.32 2.35 -20.36
CA PHE A 140 20.58 1.65 -21.62
C PHE A 140 20.56 2.59 -22.83
N VAL A 141 19.62 3.54 -22.87
CA VAL A 141 19.55 4.57 -23.93
C VAL A 141 20.87 5.36 -23.98
N ARG A 142 21.43 5.74 -22.83
CA ARG A 142 22.73 6.44 -22.79
C ARG A 142 23.84 5.63 -23.46
N LYS A 143 23.94 4.34 -23.18
CA LYS A 143 24.95 3.46 -23.82
C LYS A 143 24.71 3.31 -25.32
N LEU A 144 23.44 3.23 -25.72
CA LEU A 144 23.06 3.08 -27.12
C LEU A 144 23.44 4.32 -27.95
N ILE A 145 23.29 5.53 -27.40
CA ILE A 145 23.70 6.78 -28.04
C ILE A 145 25.20 6.75 -28.39
N PHE A 146 26.07 6.37 -27.44
CA PHE A 146 27.51 6.27 -27.69
C PHE A 146 27.85 5.22 -28.75
N LEU A 147 27.15 4.08 -28.75
CA LEU A 147 27.31 3.05 -29.78
C LEU A 147 26.97 3.59 -31.17
N PHE A 148 25.83 4.28 -31.33
CA PHE A 148 25.43 4.89 -32.60
C PHE A 148 26.43 5.92 -33.10
N ILE A 149 26.93 6.79 -32.20
CA ILE A 149 27.98 7.76 -32.53
C ILE A 149 29.25 7.05 -33.00
N GLY A 150 29.67 5.98 -32.31
CA GLY A 150 30.83 5.18 -32.72
C GLY A 150 30.67 4.56 -34.10
N ILE A 151 29.51 3.97 -34.39
CA ILE A 151 29.17 3.40 -35.70
C ILE A 151 29.17 4.50 -36.77
N LEU A 152 28.59 5.67 -36.48
CA LEU A 152 28.51 6.79 -37.42
C LEU A 152 29.92 7.31 -37.78
N VAL A 153 30.80 7.49 -36.79
CA VAL A 153 32.19 7.90 -37.01
C VAL A 153 32.94 6.84 -37.80
N ALA A 154 32.80 5.55 -37.45
CA ALA A 154 33.41 4.46 -38.20
C ALA A 154 32.94 4.45 -39.66
N PHE A 155 31.63 4.59 -39.90
CA PHE A 155 31.06 4.68 -41.24
C PHE A 155 31.74 5.77 -42.09
N PHE A 156 31.91 6.98 -41.56
CA PHE A 156 32.58 8.07 -42.29
C PHE A 156 34.09 7.83 -42.49
N LEU A 157 34.78 7.20 -41.53
CA LEU A 157 36.21 6.89 -41.68
C LEU A 157 36.49 5.81 -42.74
N PHE A 158 35.62 4.81 -42.86
CA PHE A 158 35.75 3.72 -43.83
C PHE A 158 35.20 4.07 -45.22
N ASN A 159 34.26 5.02 -45.33
CA ASN A 159 33.80 5.55 -46.61
C ASN A 159 34.82 6.55 -47.20
N LYS A 160 35.95 6.04 -47.70
CA LYS A 160 36.90 6.86 -48.46
C LYS A 160 36.44 6.95 -49.92
N GLY A 161 35.94 8.11 -50.34
CA GLY A 161 35.55 8.40 -51.73
C GLY A 161 34.23 9.13 -51.90
N LEU A 162 33.45 9.31 -50.82
CA LEU A 162 32.22 10.11 -50.82
C LEU A 162 32.39 11.26 -49.82
N ASP A 163 32.39 12.49 -50.33
CA ASP A 163 32.34 13.68 -49.50
C ASP A 163 30.97 13.77 -48.81
N ILE A 164 30.90 14.39 -47.62
CA ILE A 164 29.66 14.56 -46.84
C ILE A 164 28.55 15.18 -47.71
N GLY A 165 28.92 16.09 -48.62
CA GLY A 165 28.01 16.75 -49.55
C GLY A 165 27.32 15.80 -50.54
N ASN A 166 28.00 14.73 -50.98
CA ASN A 166 27.43 13.75 -51.91
C ASN A 166 26.34 12.90 -51.24
N TYR A 167 26.47 12.60 -49.93
CA TYR A 167 25.43 11.89 -49.19
C TYR A 167 24.14 12.71 -49.10
N PHE A 168 24.24 14.00 -48.78
CA PHE A 168 23.08 14.88 -48.74
C PHE A 168 22.45 15.07 -50.11
N ALA A 169 23.25 15.16 -51.18
CA ALA A 169 22.75 15.26 -52.54
C ALA A 169 21.93 14.02 -52.96
N VAL A 170 22.40 12.81 -52.66
CA VAL A 170 21.68 11.56 -52.95
C VAL A 170 20.42 11.41 -52.09
N LEU A 171 20.48 11.79 -50.81
CA LEU A 171 19.29 11.80 -49.94
C LEU A 171 18.25 12.79 -50.45
N TRP A 172 18.67 13.97 -50.88
CA TRP A 172 17.79 14.99 -51.43
C TRP A 172 17.15 14.53 -52.73
N SER A 173 17.90 13.85 -53.61
CA SER A 173 17.35 13.32 -54.87
C SER A 173 16.35 12.18 -54.71
N TRP A 174 16.27 11.55 -53.53
CA TRP A 174 15.21 10.59 -53.20
C TRP A 174 13.97 11.24 -52.58
N LEU A 175 14.13 12.45 -52.05
CA LEU A 175 13.07 13.22 -51.39
C LEU A 175 12.32 14.17 -52.34
N THR A 176 12.93 14.54 -53.47
CA THR A 176 12.32 15.30 -54.58
C THR A 176 12.04 14.40 -55.77
#